data_AF-A0A442SP11-F1
#
_entry.id   AF-A0A442SP11-F1
#
_cell.length_a   1.000
_cell.length_b   1.000
_cell.length_c   1.000
_cell.angle_alpha   90.00
_cell.angle_beta   90.00
_cell.angle_gamma   90.00
#
_symmetry.space_group_name_H-M   'P 1'
#
loop_
_entity.id
_entity.type
_entity.pdbx_description
1 polymer ?
#
loop_
_entity_poly.entity_id
_entity_poly.type
_entity_poly.pdbx_seq_one_letter_code
_entity_poly.pdbx_strand_id
1 'polypeptide(L)' 'MAMTKLSDLGAPIPGKAHDGEPADERDNFMTCPVCGQQFDMRDFRQVAWHNLPQHVPLEPELATGRNAKWLRMRSLK' A
#
# COMPACT_ATOMS: atom_id res chain seq x y z
N MET A 1 8.51 -4.47 17.75
CA MET A 1 8.83 -3.25 16.98
C MET A 1 7.51 -2.64 16.59
N ALA A 2 7.21 -1.41 17.02
CA ALA A 2 5.96 -0.76 16.66
C ALA A 2 6.00 -0.48 15.15
N MET A 3 5.05 -1.04 14.41
CA MET A 3 4.83 -0.71 13.00
C MET A 3 4.02 0.58 12.95
N THR A 4 4.29 1.48 12.00
CA THR A 4 3.55 2.74 11.87
C THR A 4 2.16 2.46 11.30
N LYS A 5 1.09 3.00 11.88
CA LYS A 5 -0.26 2.83 11.32
C LYS A 5 -0.45 3.76 10.14
N LEU A 6 -1.18 3.31 9.13
CA LEU A 6 -1.53 4.16 8.00
C LEU A 6 -2.37 5.39 8.43
N SER A 7 -3.17 5.26 9.49
CA SER A 7 -3.90 6.37 10.12
C SER A 7 -3.00 7.42 10.75
N ASP A 8 -1.78 7.05 11.18
CA ASP A 8 -0.83 7.98 11.79
C ASP A 8 -0.22 8.92 10.73
N LEU A 9 -0.31 8.55 9.44
CA LEU A 9 0.13 9.38 8.31
C LEU A 9 -0.92 10.42 7.88
N GLY A 10 -2.08 10.46 8.55
CA GLY A 10 -3.18 11.39 8.27
C GLY A 10 -4.29 10.78 7.41
N ALA A 11 -5.20 11.64 6.95
CA ALA A 11 -6.37 11.24 6.16
C ALA A 11 -5.97 10.71 4.77
N PRO A 12 -6.74 9.76 4.18
CA PRO A 12 -6.45 9.23 2.85
C PRO A 12 -6.24 10.29 1.78
N ILE A 13 -5.15 10.18 1.03
CA ILE A 13 -4.83 11.06 -0.09
C ILE A 13 -4.93 10.21 -1.37
N PRO A 14 -6.07 10.21 -2.07
CA PRO A 14 -6.25 9.40 -3.26
C PRO A 14 -5.46 9.99 -4.45
N GLY A 15 -4.65 9.15 -5.08
CA GLY A 15 -4.01 9.40 -6.36
C GLY A 15 -4.94 9.05 -7.53
N LYS A 16 -4.68 9.66 -8.69
CA LYS A 16 -5.32 9.31 -9.96
C LYS A 16 -4.25 8.76 -10.91
N ALA A 17 -4.52 7.61 -11.53
CA ALA A 17 -3.66 7.07 -12.56
C ALA A 17 -3.66 7.99 -13.79
N HIS A 18 -2.49 8.27 -14.35
CA HIS A 18 -2.34 9.12 -15.54
C HIS A 18 -2.67 8.38 -16.84
N ASP A 19 -2.41 7.07 -16.90
CA ASP A 19 -2.57 6.23 -18.09
C ASP A 19 -3.95 5.55 -18.20
N GLY A 20 -4.90 5.95 -17.35
CA GLY A 20 -6.25 5.36 -17.26
C GLY A 20 -6.36 4.28 -16.18
N GLU A 21 -7.49 3.57 -16.18
CA GLU A 21 -7.77 2.52 -15.21
C GLU A 21 -6.89 1.28 -15.49
N PRO A 22 -6.27 0.67 -14.47
CA PRO A 22 -5.46 -0.52 -14.66
C PRO A 22 -6.31 -1.71 -15.10
N ALA A 23 -5.71 -2.59 -15.90
CA ALA A 23 -6.38 -3.81 -16.38
C ALA A 23 -6.62 -4.83 -15.24
N ASP A 24 -5.71 -4.87 -14.26
CA ASP A 24 -5.88 -5.64 -13.04
C ASP A 24 -5.75 -4.72 -11.81
N GLU A 25 -6.60 -4.92 -10.80
CA GLU A 25 -6.45 -4.32 -9.48
C GLU A 25 -5.04 -4.52 -8.90
N ARG A 26 -4.38 -5.59 -9.32
CA ARG A 26 -3.02 -5.92 -8.90
C ARG A 26 -1.96 -4.90 -9.34
N ASP A 27 -2.19 -4.22 -10.45
CA ASP A 27 -1.24 -3.27 -11.02
C ASP A 27 -1.17 -1.96 -10.21
N ASN A 28 -2.13 -1.73 -9.31
CA ASN A 28 -2.10 -0.59 -8.38
C ASN A 28 -1.07 -0.74 -7.26
N PHE A 29 -0.44 -1.91 -7.11
CA PHE A 29 0.39 -2.22 -5.96
C PHE A 29 1.84 -2.39 -6.35
N MET A 30 2.74 -1.72 -5.62
CA MET A 30 4.19 -1.85 -5.80
C MET A 30 4.81 -2.54 -4.59
N THR A 31 5.82 -3.38 -4.81
CA THR A 31 6.68 -3.90 -3.73
C THR A 31 7.81 -2.94 -3.46
N CYS A 32 7.91 -2.45 -2.23
CA CYS A 32 9.02 -1.61 -1.82
C CYS A 32 10.34 -2.41 -1.84
N PRO A 33 11.39 -1.93 -2.53
CA PRO A 33 12.68 -2.62 -2.58
C PRO A 33 13.47 -2.53 -1.28
N VAL A 34 13.12 -1.61 -0.37
CA VAL A 34 13.83 -1.38 0.90
C VAL A 34 13.32 -2.32 2.00
N CYS A 35 12.01 -2.36 2.23
CA CYS A 35 11.41 -3.12 3.32
C CYS A 35 10.65 -4.39 2.87
N GLY A 36 10.47 -4.58 1.55
CA GLY A 36 9.74 -5.72 0.99
C GLY A 36 8.21 -5.65 1.15
N GLN A 37 7.67 -4.60 1.78
CA GLN A 37 6.23 -4.42 1.90
C GLN A 37 5.62 -4.00 0.56
N GLN A 38 4.50 -4.63 0.22
CA GLN A 38 3.66 -4.17 -0.89
C GLN A 38 2.75 -3.04 -0.42
N PHE A 39 2.65 -1.97 -1.20
CA PHE A 39 1.84 -0.79 -0.89
C PHE A 39 0.98 -0.37 -2.08
N ASP A 40 -0.14 0.29 -1.80
CA ASP A 40 -1.07 0.79 -2.82
C ASP A 40 -0.59 2.16 -3.36
N MET A 41 -0.28 2.23 -4.65
CA MET A 41 0.17 3.45 -5.31
C MET A 41 -0.93 4.51 -5.42
N ARG A 42 -2.20 4.12 -5.27
CA ARG A 42 -3.35 5.05 -5.24
C ARG A 42 -3.47 5.78 -3.92
N ASP A 43 -2.75 5.39 -2.87
CA ASP A 43 -2.73 6.09 -1.59
C ASP A 43 -1.39 6.79 -1.40
N PHE A 44 -1.38 8.11 -1.63
CA PHE A 44 -0.15 8.89 -1.59
C PHE A 44 0.50 8.94 -0.21
N ARG A 45 -0.22 8.63 0.87
CA ARG A 45 0.40 8.44 2.19
C ARG A 45 1.40 7.29 2.17
N GLN A 46 1.03 6.18 1.54
CA GLN A 46 1.88 5.02 1.43
C GLN A 46 3.06 5.31 0.49
N VAL A 47 2.81 5.96 -0.65
CA VAL A 47 3.88 6.37 -1.58
C VAL A 47 4.90 7.28 -0.89
N ALA A 48 4.45 8.33 -0.20
CA ALA A 48 5.31 9.27 0.49
C ALA A 48 6.12 8.60 1.61
N TRP A 49 5.51 7.69 2.38
CA TRP A 49 6.22 6.94 3.42
C TRP A 49 7.33 6.06 2.85
N HIS A 50 7.04 5.30 1.79
CA HIS A 50 8.02 4.40 1.17
C HIS A 50 9.11 5.12 0.38
N ASN A 51 8.96 6.42 0.12
CA ASN A 51 10.01 7.28 -0.45
C ASN A 51 11.08 7.68 0.58
N LEU A 52 10.85 7.48 1.88
CA LEU A 52 11.83 7.78 2.93
C LEU A 52 12.84 6.62 3.07
N PRO A 53 14.16 6.83 3.08
CA PRO A 53 15.15 5.74 3.02
C PRO A 53 15.18 4.82 4.26
N GLN A 54 14.64 5.24 5.40
CA GLN A 54 14.66 4.48 6.67
C GLN A 54 13.25 4.18 7.20
N HIS A 55 12.25 4.15 6.31
CA HIS A 55 10.91 3.77 6.72
C HIS A 55 10.86 2.31 7.20
N VAL A 56 9.99 2.05 8.17
CA VAL A 56 9.63 0.69 8.59
C VAL A 56 8.31 0.27 7.94
N PRO A 57 8.02 -1.04 7.84
CA PRO A 57 6.74 -1.49 7.34
C PRO A 57 5.55 -0.84 8.09
N LEU A 58 4.56 -0.40 7.33
CA LEU A 58 3.27 0.03 7.86
C LEU A 58 2.51 -1.18 8.42
N GLU A 59 1.71 -0.94 9.46
CA GLU A 59 0.73 -1.92 9.90
C GLU A 59 -0.20 -2.25 8.73
N PRO A 60 -0.41 -3.54 8.40
CA PRO A 60 -1.42 -3.90 7.42
C PRO A 60 -2.75 -3.39 7.94
N GLU A 61 -3.46 -2.58 7.15
CA GLU A 61 -4.86 -2.25 7.47
C GLU A 61 -5.67 -3.54 7.41
N LEU A 62 -5.78 -4.20 8.56
CA LEU A 62 -6.66 -5.33 8.76
C LEU A 62 -8.09 -4.80 8.59
N ALA A 63 -8.66 -5.14 7.43
CA ALA A 63 -10.08 -5.14 7.16
C ALA A 63 -10.78 -3.76 7.02
N THR A 64 -10.48 -3.01 5.95
CA THR A 64 -11.56 -2.34 5.20
C THR A 64 -11.32 -2.41 3.67
N GLY A 65 -12.12 -3.21 2.97
CA GLY A 65 -12.48 -3.07 1.55
C GLY A 65 -11.40 -3.25 0.46
N ARG A 66 -10.33 -2.46 0.44
CA ARG A 66 -9.44 -2.33 -0.73
C ARG A 66 -8.26 -3.31 -0.74
N ASN A 67 -7.73 -3.65 0.43
CA ASN A 67 -6.56 -4.53 0.58
C ASN A 67 -6.94 -6.00 0.85
N ALA A 68 -8.24 -6.27 1.06
CA ALA A 68 -8.75 -7.57 1.47
C ALA A 68 -8.71 -8.63 0.35
N LYS A 69 -8.91 -8.22 -0.91
CA LYS A 69 -8.83 -9.13 -2.06
C LYS A 69 -7.42 -9.73 -2.18
N TRP A 70 -6.40 -8.90 -1.98
CA TRP A 70 -5.00 -9.29 -2.11
C TRP A 70 -4.48 -10.18 -0.98
N LEU A 71 -4.80 -9.87 0.28
CA LEU A 71 -4.39 -10.71 1.41
C LEU A 71 -4.95 -12.14 1.28
N ARG A 72 -6.15 -12.28 0.69
CA ARG A 72 -6.76 -13.57 0.33
C ARG A 72 -6.06 -14.26 -0.84
N MET A 73 -5.65 -13.52 -1.87
CA MET A 73 -4.96 -14.07 -3.05
C MET A 73 -3.50 -14.48 -2.75
N ARG A 74 -2.82 -13.84 -1.79
CA ARG A 74 -1.45 -14.18 -1.37
C ARG A 74 -1.34 -15.51 -0.60
N SER A 75 -2.47 -16.09 -0.17
CA SER A 75 -2.56 -17.41 0.46
C SER A 75 -2.74 -18.56 -0.52
N LEU A 76 -2.95 -18.29 -1.81
CA LEU A 76 -2.97 -19.32 -2.87
C LEU A 76 -1.54 -19.48 -3.41
N LYS A 77 -0.76 -20.31 -2.71
CA LYS A 77 0.30 -21.09 -3.36
C LYS A 77 -0.35 -22.27 -4.07
#